data_AF-A0A7S0Z6I3-F1
#
_entry.id   AF-A0A7S0Z6I3-F1
#
_cell.length_a   1.000
_cell.length_b   1.000
_cell.length_c   1.000
_cell.angle_alpha   90.00
_cell.angle_beta   90.00
_cell.angle_gamma   90.00
#
_symmetry.space_group_name_H-M   'P 1'
#
loop_
_entity.id
_entity.type
_entity.pdbx_description
1 polymer ?
#
loop_
_entity_poly.entity_id
_entity_poly.type
_entity_poly.pdbx_seq_one_letter_code
_entity_poly.pdbx_strand_id
1 'polypeptide(L)'
;HLVAMSATVNADLFKNYFESHIQAPCPVVEIPGRTFPVSEYRLEDAIEATGYVCEPDGEFALGVEQSGRGGRVFKMLGGGGARGAALREAVEESFERSAMSDVRQETRDMYPEYSETTWKSLQVIDEEKINYELIELLVAYIADDLEDGAVLIFLPGMAEIRTLHDRLRANLHDADARF
;
A
#
# COMPACT_ATOMS: atom_id res chain seq x y z
N HIS A 1 3.34 13.52 -41.09
CA HIS A 1 4.40 12.85 -40.30
C HIS A 1 3.78 12.36 -39.00
N LEU A 2 3.98 11.10 -38.65
CA LEU A 2 3.54 10.50 -37.40
C LEU A 2 4.78 10.14 -36.59
N VAL A 3 4.82 10.53 -35.31
CA VAL A 3 5.88 10.16 -34.38
C VAL A 3 5.21 9.53 -33.17
N ALA A 4 5.55 8.26 -32.88
CA ALA A 4 5.10 7.56 -31.69
C ALA A 4 6.22 7.64 -30.63
N MET A 5 5.89 8.12 -29.44
CA MET A 5 6.83 8.26 -28.32
C MET A 5 6.31 7.46 -27.13
N SER A 6 7.19 6.73 -26.47
CA SER A 6 6.87 6.01 -25.23
C SER A 6 8.11 5.81 -24.37
N ALA A 7 7.90 5.75 -23.05
CA ALA A 7 8.95 5.52 -22.06
C ALA A 7 9.14 4.03 -21.71
N THR A 8 8.10 3.20 -21.82
CA THR A 8 8.11 1.81 -21.32
C THR A 8 7.57 0.79 -22.33
N VAL A 9 7.22 1.23 -23.55
CA VAL A 9 6.64 0.33 -24.55
C VAL A 9 7.71 -0.50 -25.25
N ASN A 10 7.33 -1.72 -25.63
CA ASN A 10 8.14 -2.54 -26.53
C ASN A 10 8.16 -1.90 -27.93
N ALA A 11 9.26 -1.23 -28.27
CA ALA A 11 9.42 -0.53 -29.54
C ALA A 11 9.35 -1.48 -30.76
N ASP A 12 9.82 -2.72 -30.63
CA ASP A 12 9.80 -3.72 -31.71
C ASP A 12 8.39 -4.13 -32.10
N LEU A 13 7.48 -4.23 -31.13
CA LEU A 13 6.07 -4.53 -31.39
C LEU A 13 5.45 -3.48 -32.32
N PHE A 14 5.67 -2.20 -32.02
CA PHE A 14 5.14 -1.08 -32.80
C PHE A 14 5.79 -1.00 -34.17
N LYS A 15 7.11 -1.17 -34.22
CA LYS A 15 7.87 -1.23 -35.47
C LYS A 15 7.31 -2.31 -36.40
N ASN A 16 7.17 -3.55 -35.93
CA ASN A 16 6.67 -4.67 -36.73
C ASN A 16 5.22 -4.45 -37.19
N TYR A 17 4.37 -3.89 -36.33
CA TYR A 17 2.99 -3.56 -36.69
C TYR A 17 2.94 -2.55 -37.84
N PHE A 18 3.70 -1.46 -37.75
CA PHE A 18 3.70 -0.41 -38.77
C PHE A 18 4.41 -0.83 -40.05
N GLU A 19 5.50 -1.57 -39.97
CA GLU A 19 6.19 -2.10 -41.16
C GLU A 19 5.29 -3.07 -41.95
N SER A 20 4.48 -3.89 -41.26
CA SER A 20 3.55 -4.82 -41.93
C SER A 20 2.39 -4.13 -42.66
N HIS A 21 1.92 -2.99 -42.17
CA HIS A 21 0.75 -2.29 -42.75
C HIS A 21 1.14 -1.18 -43.74
N ILE A 22 2.27 -0.51 -43.53
CA ILE A 22 2.67 0.67 -44.29
C ILE A 22 3.72 0.32 -45.38
N GLN A 23 4.27 -0.91 -45.36
CA GLN A 23 5.29 -1.39 -46.31
C GLN A 23 6.47 -0.42 -46.46
N ALA A 24 6.77 0.31 -45.39
CA ALA A 24 7.85 1.29 -45.30
C ALA A 24 8.62 1.05 -44.00
N PRO A 25 9.96 1.23 -44.00
CA PRO A 25 10.78 1.02 -42.82
C PRO A 25 10.41 2.00 -41.71
N CYS A 26 10.29 1.51 -40.48
CA CYS A 26 9.96 2.31 -39.31
C CYS A 26 11.22 2.50 -38.45
N PRO A 27 11.89 3.67 -38.53
CA PRO A 27 13.08 3.93 -37.73
C PRO A 27 12.71 4.05 -36.24
N VAL A 28 13.46 3.34 -35.40
CA VAL A 28 13.36 3.43 -33.94
C VAL A 28 14.57 4.20 -33.42
N VAL A 29 14.32 5.20 -32.57
CA VAL A 29 15.35 5.95 -31.88
C VAL A 29 15.21 5.69 -30.39
N GLU A 30 16.25 5.10 -29.80
CA GLU A 30 16.33 4.89 -28.36
C GLU A 30 17.09 6.06 -27.73
N ILE A 31 16.44 6.76 -26.81
CA ILE A 31 17.06 7.84 -26.05
C ILE A 31 17.46 7.25 -24.70
N PRO A 32 18.77 7.09 -24.42
CA PRO A 32 19.20 6.51 -23.16
C PRO A 32 18.76 7.43 -22.01
N GLY A 33 17.96 6.86 -21.11
CA GLY A 33 17.59 7.52 -19.86
C GLY A 33 18.81 7.66 -18.95
N ARG A 34 18.83 8.71 -18.14
CA ARG A 34 19.71 8.81 -16.98
C ARG A 34 18.82 8.83 -15.75
N THR A 35 19.00 7.85 -14.88
CA THR A 35 18.45 7.86 -13.54
C THR A 35 19.59 8.07 -12.55
N PHE A 36 19.30 8.73 -11.44
CA PHE A 36 20.15 8.67 -10.26
C PHE A 36 19.83 7.38 -9.50
N PRO A 37 20.76 6.84 -8.70
CA PRO A 37 20.44 5.70 -7.84
C PRO A 37 19.28 6.06 -6.91
N VAL A 38 18.26 5.21 -6.84
CA VAL A 38 17.09 5.35 -5.97
C VAL A 38 17.07 4.18 -5.01
N SER A 39 17.04 4.46 -3.72
CA SER A 39 16.84 3.43 -2.70
C SER A 39 15.37 3.01 -2.67
N GLU A 40 15.12 1.70 -2.65
CA GLU A 40 13.78 1.12 -2.55
C GLU A 40 13.56 0.65 -1.11
N TYR A 41 12.43 1.04 -0.54
CA TYR A 41 11.97 0.62 0.79
C TYR A 41 10.58 -0.01 0.65
N ARG A 42 10.28 -0.99 1.49
CA ARG A 42 9.02 -1.71 1.52
C ARG A 42 8.18 -1.35 2.75
N LEU A 43 7.06 -2.04 2.92
CA LEU A 43 6.11 -1.76 3.98
C LEU A 43 6.73 -1.97 5.37
N GLU A 44 7.53 -3.03 5.51
CA GLU A 44 8.28 -3.34 6.72
C GLU A 44 9.24 -2.21 7.13
N ASP A 45 9.93 -1.61 6.17
CA ASP A 45 10.83 -0.46 6.41
C ASP A 45 10.04 0.77 6.86
N ALA A 46 8.90 1.05 6.23
CA ALA A 46 8.06 2.20 6.56
C ALA A 46 7.47 2.08 7.98
N ILE A 47 7.02 0.88 8.37
CA ILE A 47 6.51 0.61 9.72
C ILE A 47 7.62 0.78 10.75
N GLU A 48 8.81 0.23 10.48
CA GLU A 48 9.96 0.34 11.39
C GLU A 48 10.44 1.79 11.55
N ALA A 49 10.58 2.53 10.45
CA ALA A 49 11.05 3.91 10.46
C ALA A 49 10.08 4.86 11.19
N THR A 50 8.78 4.66 11.01
CA THR A 50 7.75 5.49 11.65
C THR A 50 7.36 5.03 13.06
N GLY A 51 7.75 3.81 13.45
CA GLY A 51 7.29 3.19 14.69
C GLY A 51 5.78 2.90 14.71
N TYR A 52 5.15 2.78 13.53
CA TYR A 52 3.72 2.58 13.41
C TYR A 52 3.28 1.24 14.03
N VAL A 53 2.19 1.27 14.79
CA VAL A 53 1.58 0.07 15.38
C VAL A 53 0.18 -0.11 14.81
N CYS A 54 -0.03 -1.20 14.09
CA CYS A 54 -1.35 -1.54 13.56
C CYS A 54 -2.15 -2.28 14.64
N GLU A 55 -3.16 -1.62 15.20
CA GLU A 55 -4.06 -2.23 16.18
C GLU A 55 -5.00 -3.23 15.49
N PRO A 56 -5.23 -4.43 16.06
CA PRO A 56 -5.99 -5.52 15.43
C PRO A 56 -7.48 -5.23 15.22
N ASP A 57 -8.04 -4.28 15.95
CA ASP A 57 -9.39 -3.76 15.79
C ASP A 57 -9.44 -2.42 15.02
N GLY A 58 -8.31 -1.99 14.47
CA GLY A 58 -8.15 -0.75 13.71
C GLY A 58 -8.78 -0.80 12.32
N GLU A 59 -9.04 0.39 11.75
CA GLU A 59 -9.64 0.55 10.42
C GLU A 59 -8.81 -0.11 9.29
N PHE A 60 -7.49 -0.12 9.48
CA PHE A 60 -6.49 -0.62 8.54
C PHE A 60 -6.01 -2.05 8.86
N ALA A 61 -6.64 -2.73 9.82
CA ALA A 61 -6.34 -4.11 10.15
C ALA A 61 -7.20 -5.11 9.36
N LEU A 62 -6.69 -6.34 9.26
CA LEU A 62 -7.34 -7.54 8.75
C LEU A 62 -8.48 -7.95 9.70
N GLY A 63 -9.57 -7.19 9.66
CA GLY A 63 -10.66 -7.29 10.62
C GLY A 63 -11.95 -6.67 10.11
N VAL A 64 -12.86 -7.54 9.66
CA VAL A 64 -14.32 -7.37 9.46
C VAL A 64 -14.81 -5.97 9.06
N GLU A 65 -15.09 -5.77 7.76
CA GLU A 65 -15.86 -4.61 7.29
C GLU A 65 -17.19 -4.45 8.05
N GLN A 66 -17.41 -3.26 8.63
CA GLN A 66 -18.74 -2.79 8.99
C GLN A 66 -19.49 -2.38 7.72
N SER A 67 -20.19 -3.34 7.09
CA SER A 67 -21.25 -2.96 6.16
C SER A 67 -22.40 -2.27 6.94
N GLY A 68 -22.76 -1.08 6.49
CA GLY A 68 -23.82 -0.27 7.07
C GLY A 68 -25.14 -1.04 7.23
N ARG A 69 -25.81 -0.76 8.35
CA ARG A 69 -26.99 -1.45 8.94
C ARG A 69 -26.68 -2.78 9.63
N GLY A 70 -26.11 -2.67 10.83
CA GLY A 70 -26.50 -3.51 11.97
C GLY A 70 -26.35 -5.03 11.80
N GLY A 71 -25.28 -5.48 11.16
CA GLY A 71 -24.96 -6.91 11.11
C GLY A 71 -23.62 -7.20 10.44
N ARG A 72 -22.67 -7.76 11.19
CA ARG A 72 -21.39 -8.30 10.68
C ARG A 72 -21.68 -9.38 9.63
N VAL A 73 -21.06 -9.37 8.44
CA VAL A 73 -21.13 -10.49 7.47
C VAL A 73 -19.74 -10.90 6.99
N PHE A 74 -19.24 -12.01 7.54
CA PHE A 74 -18.07 -12.73 7.00
C PHE A 74 -18.43 -13.33 5.64
N LYS A 75 -17.63 -13.06 4.59
CA LYS A 75 -17.79 -13.69 3.28
C LYS A 75 -17.22 -15.11 3.34
N MET A 76 -18.03 -16.06 3.80
CA MET A 76 -17.81 -17.48 3.58
C MET A 76 -19.07 -18.08 2.94
N LEU A 77 -18.86 -18.98 1.97
CA LEU A 77 -19.93 -19.64 1.20
C LEU A 77 -21.02 -20.22 2.12
N GLY A 78 -22.26 -19.78 1.90
CA GLY A 78 -23.50 -20.54 2.07
C GLY A 78 -23.79 -21.19 3.43
N GLY A 79 -24.68 -20.59 4.22
CA GLY A 79 -25.36 -21.32 5.30
C GLY A 79 -26.02 -20.44 6.36
N GLY A 80 -27.17 -19.83 6.04
CA GLY A 80 -27.97 -19.06 7.00
C GLY A 80 -28.68 -19.97 8.02
N GLY A 81 -28.26 -19.91 9.28
CA GLY A 81 -28.92 -20.55 10.42
C GLY A 81 -28.20 -20.27 11.74
N ALA A 82 -28.87 -20.50 12.87
CA ALA A 82 -28.36 -20.21 14.23
C ALA A 82 -26.99 -20.86 14.57
N ARG A 83 -26.60 -21.91 13.83
CA ARG A 83 -25.26 -22.53 13.90
C ARG A 83 -24.12 -21.61 13.41
N GLY A 84 -24.43 -20.64 12.55
CA GLY A 84 -23.44 -19.70 12.02
C GLY A 84 -22.98 -18.66 13.04
N ALA A 85 -23.79 -18.36 14.07
CA ALA A 85 -23.40 -17.43 15.12
C ALA A 85 -22.34 -18.01 16.07
N ALA A 86 -22.52 -19.27 16.51
CA ALA A 86 -21.54 -19.96 17.33
C ALA A 86 -20.25 -20.29 16.57
N LEU A 87 -20.35 -20.61 15.27
CA LEU A 87 -19.16 -20.79 14.43
C LEU A 87 -18.40 -19.47 14.26
N ARG A 88 -19.10 -18.35 14.10
CA ARG A 88 -18.48 -17.02 14.07
C ARG A 88 -17.78 -16.69 15.37
N GLU A 89 -18.46 -16.86 16.51
CA GLU A 89 -17.89 -16.60 17.81
C GLU A 89 -16.65 -17.47 18.04
N ALA A 90 -16.70 -18.76 17.70
CA ALA A 90 -15.55 -19.64 17.78
C ALA A 90 -14.42 -19.24 16.80
N VAL A 91 -14.73 -18.81 15.58
CA VAL A 91 -13.73 -18.36 14.59
C VAL A 91 -13.12 -17.01 15.00
N GLU A 92 -13.92 -16.09 15.53
CA GLU A 92 -13.52 -14.80 16.08
C GLU A 92 -12.62 -15.01 17.30
N GLU A 93 -13.01 -15.86 18.25
CA GLU A 93 -12.18 -16.24 19.40
C GLU A 93 -10.91 -17.02 19.01
N SER A 94 -10.93 -17.76 17.90
CA SER A 94 -9.76 -18.49 17.38
C SER A 94 -8.80 -17.56 16.64
N PHE A 95 -9.34 -16.58 15.90
CA PHE A 95 -8.57 -15.60 15.16
C PHE A 95 -7.98 -14.56 16.11
N GLU A 96 -8.77 -14.03 17.06
CA GLU A 96 -8.29 -13.14 18.12
C GLU A 96 -7.22 -13.80 18.99
N ARG A 97 -7.39 -15.07 19.39
CA ARG A 97 -6.34 -15.79 20.15
C ARG A 97 -5.11 -16.13 19.32
N SER A 98 -5.22 -16.22 18.00
CA SER A 98 -4.09 -16.58 17.13
C SER A 98 -3.36 -15.39 16.51
N ALA A 99 -3.97 -14.21 16.46
CA ALA A 99 -3.39 -13.00 15.86
C ALA A 99 -2.80 -12.02 16.89
N MET A 100 -3.17 -12.12 18.18
CA MET A 100 -2.78 -11.11 19.18
C MET A 100 -1.60 -11.47 20.10
N SER A 101 -1.17 -12.72 20.24
CA SER A 101 -0.14 -13.05 21.25
C SER A 101 1.20 -13.52 20.68
N ASP A 102 1.21 -14.30 19.60
CA ASP A 102 2.44 -14.90 19.08
C ASP A 102 2.67 -14.51 17.63
N VAL A 103 3.70 -13.68 17.41
CA VAL A 103 4.23 -13.42 16.09
C VAL A 103 4.59 -14.78 15.46
N ARG A 104 3.91 -15.15 14.37
CA ARG A 104 4.21 -16.35 13.58
C ARG A 104 5.71 -16.45 13.34
N GLN A 105 6.27 -17.63 13.61
CA GLN A 105 7.70 -17.88 13.49
C GLN A 105 8.19 -17.64 12.04
N GLU A 106 7.35 -17.96 11.05
CA GLU A 106 7.60 -17.66 9.64
C GLU A 106 7.85 -16.17 9.38
N THR A 107 7.09 -15.26 10.01
CA THR A 107 7.30 -13.81 9.89
C THR A 107 8.63 -13.40 10.50
N ARG A 108 9.03 -14.00 11.64
CA ARG A 108 10.33 -13.72 12.27
C ARG A 108 11.49 -14.18 11.40
N ASP A 109 11.35 -15.35 10.78
CA ASP A 109 12.39 -15.93 9.95
C ASP A 109 12.53 -15.19 8.60
N MET A 110 11.43 -14.62 8.08
CA MET A 110 11.46 -13.79 6.86
C MET A 110 12.00 -12.38 7.11
N TYR A 111 11.78 -11.81 8.29
CA TYR A 111 12.11 -10.42 8.62
C TYR A 111 12.98 -10.30 9.88
N PRO A 112 14.14 -10.99 9.97
CA PRO A 112 14.90 -11.11 11.22
C PRO A 112 15.53 -9.80 11.69
N GLU A 113 15.65 -8.80 10.83
CA GLU A 113 16.29 -7.51 11.11
C GLU A 113 15.32 -6.48 11.73
N TYR A 114 14.01 -6.77 11.74
CA TYR A 114 12.98 -5.83 12.17
C TYR A 114 12.54 -6.05 13.62
N SER A 115 11.93 -5.03 14.21
CA SER A 115 11.45 -5.09 15.60
C SER A 115 10.23 -5.99 15.78
N GLU A 116 9.99 -6.44 17.02
CA GLU A 116 8.80 -7.23 17.36
C GLU A 116 7.50 -6.46 17.10
N THR A 117 7.52 -5.14 17.28
CA THR A 117 6.41 -4.24 16.95
C THR A 117 6.10 -4.27 15.46
N THR A 118 7.11 -4.23 14.61
CA THR A 118 6.94 -4.31 13.15
C THR A 118 6.35 -5.65 12.74
N TRP A 119 6.81 -6.76 13.31
CA TRP A 119 6.24 -8.07 13.00
C TRP A 119 4.79 -8.22 13.40
N LYS A 120 4.39 -7.66 14.55
CA LYS A 120 2.99 -7.66 15.00
C LYS A 120 2.12 -6.86 14.04
N SER A 121 2.55 -5.66 13.66
CA SER A 121 1.83 -4.81 12.72
C SER A 121 1.69 -5.45 11.34
N LEU A 122 2.75 -6.07 10.81
CA LEU A 122 2.73 -6.75 9.51
C LEU A 122 1.74 -7.91 9.43
N GLN A 123 1.45 -8.58 10.54
CA GLN A 123 0.49 -9.70 10.56
C GLN A 123 -0.96 -9.25 10.56
N VAL A 124 -1.17 -8.01 10.98
CA VAL A 124 -2.48 -7.43 11.24
C VAL A 124 -2.88 -6.49 10.11
N ILE A 125 -1.93 -5.84 9.43
CA ILE A 125 -2.23 -4.82 8.42
C ILE A 125 -2.97 -5.41 7.20
N ASP A 126 -4.01 -4.71 6.76
CA ASP A 126 -4.79 -5.02 5.56
C ASP A 126 -4.17 -4.34 4.34
N GLU A 127 -3.43 -5.11 3.53
CA GLU A 127 -2.77 -4.62 2.31
C GLU A 127 -3.75 -4.20 1.20
N GLU A 128 -5.04 -4.56 1.30
CA GLU A 128 -6.04 -4.13 0.31
C GLU A 128 -6.52 -2.69 0.56
N LYS A 129 -6.24 -2.12 1.74
CA LYS A 129 -6.65 -0.77 2.13
C LYS A 129 -5.48 0.21 2.16
N ILE A 130 -5.76 1.44 1.78
CA ILE A 130 -4.78 2.54 1.90
C ILE A 130 -4.74 3.01 3.34
N ASN A 131 -3.62 2.76 4.01
CA ASN A 131 -3.38 3.24 5.37
C ASN A 131 -2.94 4.70 5.37
N TYR A 132 -3.90 5.62 5.50
CA TYR A 132 -3.62 7.07 5.51
C TYR A 132 -2.80 7.51 6.73
N GLU A 133 -2.95 6.84 7.86
CA GLU A 133 -2.22 7.14 9.09
C GLU A 133 -0.73 6.85 8.93
N LEU A 134 -0.39 5.70 8.35
CA LEU A 134 1.00 5.36 8.04
C LEU A 134 1.61 6.34 7.04
N ILE A 135 0.86 6.78 6.02
CA ILE A 135 1.35 7.76 5.04
C ILE A 135 1.65 9.11 5.72
N GLU A 136 0.78 9.57 6.62
CA GLU A 136 1.02 10.81 7.37
C GLU A 136 2.28 10.74 8.23
N LEU A 137 2.45 9.64 8.97
CA LEU A 137 3.65 9.42 9.78
C LEU A 137 4.91 9.35 8.92
N LEU A 138 4.83 8.70 7.76
CA LEU A 138 5.95 8.60 6.83
C LEU A 138 6.32 9.97 6.24
N VAL A 139 5.33 10.77 5.85
CA VAL A 139 5.57 12.13 5.35
C VAL A 139 6.17 13.02 6.45
N ALA A 140 5.71 12.90 7.69
CA ALA A 140 6.28 13.61 8.83
C ALA A 140 7.74 13.19 9.07
N TYR A 141 8.02 11.88 9.08
CA TYR A 141 9.37 11.35 9.20
C TYR A 141 10.30 11.86 8.10
N ILE A 142 9.86 11.85 6.84
CA ILE A 142 10.64 12.40 5.71
C ILE A 142 10.90 13.90 5.91
N ALA A 143 9.92 14.65 6.36
CA ALA A 143 10.04 16.09 6.56
C ALA A 143 10.96 16.47 7.74
N ASP A 144 11.03 15.62 8.77
CA ASP A 144 11.76 15.90 10.01
C ASP A 144 13.18 15.32 10.02
N ASP A 145 13.37 14.13 9.45
CA ASP A 145 14.61 13.36 9.60
C ASP A 145 15.42 13.18 8.31
N LEU A 146 14.89 13.56 7.14
CA LEU A 146 15.57 13.43 5.84
C LEU A 146 15.93 14.79 5.22
N GLU A 147 16.71 14.74 4.13
CA GLU A 147 17.16 15.92 3.40
C GLU A 147 16.02 16.62 2.64
N ASP A 148 16.15 17.93 2.43
CA ASP A 148 15.18 18.75 1.72
C ASP A 148 14.87 18.18 0.32
N GLY A 149 13.57 18.01 0.04
CA GLY A 149 13.11 17.50 -1.24
C GLY A 149 11.59 17.49 -1.37
N ALA A 150 11.10 17.43 -2.61
CA ALA A 150 9.68 17.28 -2.87
C ALA A 150 9.25 15.82 -2.71
N VAL A 151 8.13 15.60 -2.01
CA VAL A 151 7.52 14.27 -1.85
C VAL A 151 6.41 14.09 -2.88
N LEU A 152 6.48 13.01 -3.66
CA LEU A 152 5.45 12.63 -4.63
C LEU A 152 4.76 11.33 -4.19
N ILE A 153 3.46 11.42 -3.88
CA ILE A 153 2.64 10.29 -3.41
C ILE A 153 1.71 9.85 -4.54
N PHE A 154 1.73 8.55 -4.86
CA PHE A 154 0.83 7.95 -5.84
C PHE A 154 -0.37 7.31 -5.15
N LEU A 155 -1.57 7.72 -5.56
CA LEU A 155 -2.85 7.21 -5.05
C LEU A 155 -3.75 6.81 -6.24
N PRO A 156 -4.69 5.85 -6.05
CA PRO A 156 -5.46 5.28 -7.16
C PRO A 156 -6.48 6.25 -7.77
N GLY A 157 -6.96 7.23 -7.01
CA GLY A 157 -8.06 8.10 -7.45
C GLY A 157 -8.11 9.45 -6.75
N MET A 158 -8.95 10.34 -7.30
CA MET A 158 -9.12 11.71 -6.79
C MET A 158 -9.77 11.79 -5.41
N ALA A 159 -10.56 10.78 -5.03
CA ALA A 159 -11.19 10.74 -3.71
C ALA A 159 -10.11 10.54 -2.64
N GLU A 160 -9.24 9.56 -2.84
CA GLU A 160 -8.11 9.23 -1.97
C GLU A 160 -7.12 10.41 -1.89
N ILE A 161 -6.83 11.06 -3.02
CA ILE A 161 -5.96 12.24 -3.08
C ILE A 161 -6.51 13.37 -2.19
N ARG A 162 -7.81 13.67 -2.29
CA ARG A 162 -8.43 14.73 -1.48
C ARG A 162 -8.44 14.38 0.00
N THR A 163 -8.80 13.14 0.33
CA THR A 163 -8.80 12.66 1.71
C THR A 163 -7.42 12.79 2.33
N LEU A 164 -6.36 12.30 1.65
CA LEU A 164 -5.00 12.41 2.16
C LEU A 164 -4.54 13.87 2.27
N HIS A 165 -4.82 14.69 1.25
CA HIS A 165 -4.47 16.11 1.25
C HIS A 165 -5.06 16.85 2.46
N ASP A 166 -6.36 16.65 2.72
CA ASP A 166 -7.03 17.34 3.82
C ASP A 166 -6.50 16.87 5.19
N ARG A 167 -6.13 15.59 5.31
CA ARG A 167 -5.51 15.03 6.51
C ARG A 167 -4.09 15.57 6.75
N LEU A 168 -3.24 15.55 5.72
CA LEU A 168 -1.89 16.12 5.79
C LEU A 168 -1.94 17.61 6.15
N ARG A 169 -2.85 18.37 5.54
CA ARG A 169 -3.01 19.80 5.83
C ARG A 169 -3.47 20.08 7.27
N ALA A 170 -4.27 19.18 7.85
CA ALA A 170 -4.73 19.31 9.23
C ALA A 170 -3.63 18.98 10.24
N ASN A 171 -2.79 17.98 9.95
CA ASN A 171 -1.86 17.39 10.91
C ASN A 171 -0.41 17.88 10.76
N LEU A 172 0.04 18.24 9.56
CA LEU A 172 1.32 18.94 9.36
C LEU A 172 1.08 20.45 9.41
N HIS A 173 1.08 21.01 10.63
CA HIS A 173 0.89 22.45 10.88
C HIS A 173 1.93 23.38 10.21
N ASP A 174 3.03 22.82 9.69
CA ASP A 174 4.12 23.59 9.09
C ASP A 174 4.41 23.19 7.62
N ALA A 175 3.51 22.41 6.98
CA ALA A 175 3.71 21.95 5.60
C ALA A 175 3.89 23.10 4.60
N ASP A 176 3.13 24.19 4.75
CA ASP A 176 3.20 25.36 3.87
C ASP A 176 4.49 26.20 4.05
N ALA A 177 5.22 26.00 5.15
CA ALA A 177 6.49 26.70 5.42
C ALA A 177 7.73 25.84 5.10
N ARG A 178 7.54 24.52 4.92
CA ARG A 178 8.62 23.53 4.79
C ARG A 178 8.76 22.95 3.38
N PHE A 179 7.74 23.09 2.52
CA PHE A 179 7.74 22.61 1.13
C PHE A 179 7.49 23.74 0.11
#